data_AF-A0A1P8Q0N7-F1
#
_entry.id   AF-A0A1P8Q0N7-F1
#
_cell.length_a   1.000
_cell.length_b   1.000
_cell.length_c   1.000
_cell.angle_alpha   90.00
_cell.angle_beta   90.00
_cell.angle_gamma   90.00
#
_symmetry.space_group_name_H-M   'P 1'
#
loop_
_entity.id
_entity.type
_entity.pdbx_description
1 polymer ?
#
loop_
_entity_poly.entity_id
_entity_poly.type
_entity_poly.pdbx_seq_one_letter_code
_entity_poly.pdbx_strand_id
1 'polypeptide(L)'
;MKNKNTLPQLLAWQIMIIVNGAVIFDIIRIFNNYSMIYYLPRTPFLMIAGLVLVVGYIAIQVVIGLAIKRMHDGSGLWSFILLLAGIVSPLYLIPAIWALITNFLGQKKRA
;
A
#
# COMPACT_ATOMS: atom_id res chain seq x y z
N MET A 1 8.59 7.36 24.79
CA MET A 1 9.76 7.13 23.91
C MET A 1 9.36 7.40 22.47
N LYS A 2 10.04 8.29 21.73
CA LYS A 2 9.78 8.48 20.29
C LYS A 2 10.20 7.19 19.58
N ASN A 3 9.25 6.34 19.21
CA ASN A 3 9.48 5.21 18.31
C ASN A 3 10.00 5.80 16.99
N LYS A 4 11.32 5.81 16.80
CA LYS A 4 11.92 6.20 15.54
C LYS A 4 11.59 5.10 14.53
N ASN A 5 10.87 5.45 13.48
CA ASN A 5 10.58 4.54 12.38
C ASN A 5 11.90 3.96 11.83
N THR A 6 11.92 2.66 11.59
CA THR A 6 13.06 1.98 10.97
C THR A 6 13.18 2.40 9.49
N LEU A 7 14.37 2.27 8.90
CA LEU A 7 14.61 2.54 7.47
C LEU A 7 13.59 1.83 6.55
N PRO A 8 13.29 0.52 6.74
CA PRO A 8 12.25 -0.17 5.97
C PRO A 8 10.87 0.45 6.10
N GLN A 9 10.49 0.91 7.30
CA GLN A 9 9.22 1.59 7.52
C GLN A 9 9.16 2.95 6.81
N LEU A 10 10.25 3.73 6.84
CA LEU A 10 10.32 5.00 6.12
C LEU A 10 10.18 4.79 4.61
N LEU A 11 10.86 3.80 4.04
CA LEU A 11 10.73 3.43 2.63
C LEU A 11 9.29 3.00 2.30
N ALA A 12 8.67 2.17 3.14
CA ALA A 12 7.29 1.74 2.93
C ALA A 12 6.30 2.91 2.98
N TRP A 13 6.49 3.87 3.89
CA TRP A 13 5.69 5.10 3.94
C TRP A 13 5.87 5.96 2.69
N GLN A 14 7.10 6.11 2.18
CA GLN A 14 7.37 6.84 0.94
C GLN A 14 6.67 6.18 -0.27
N ILE A 15 6.78 4.85 -0.38
CA ILE A 15 6.07 4.08 -1.42
C ILE A 15 4.57 4.27 -1.30
N MET A 16 4.02 4.22 -0.09
CA MET A 16 2.59 4.45 0.14
C MET A 16 2.15 5.84 -0.32
N ILE A 17 2.94 6.89 -0.05
CA ILE A 17 2.66 8.25 -0.53
C ILE A 17 2.68 8.29 -2.06
N ILE A 18 3.68 7.69 -2.70
CA ILE A 18 3.81 7.69 -4.17
C ILE A 18 2.63 6.93 -4.82
N VAL A 19 2.29 5.74 -4.32
CA VAL A 19 1.21 4.91 -4.85
C VAL A 19 -0.14 5.61 -4.70
N ASN A 20 -0.43 6.18 -3.53
CA ASN A 20 -1.67 6.93 -3.32
C ASN A 20 -1.71 8.21 -4.17
N GLY A 21 -0.57 8.92 -4.29
CA GLY A 21 -0.45 10.09 -5.15
C GLY A 21 -0.73 9.77 -6.61
N ALA A 22 -0.17 8.68 -7.14
CA ALA A 22 -0.42 8.22 -8.51
C ALA A 22 -1.90 7.92 -8.76
N VAL A 23 -2.58 7.27 -7.81
CA VAL A 23 -4.02 6.99 -7.90
C VAL A 23 -4.84 8.28 -7.89
N ILE A 24 -4.51 9.25 -7.03
CA ILE A 24 -5.18 10.56 -7.01
C ILE A 24 -4.97 11.28 -8.34
N PHE A 25 -3.75 11.28 -8.89
CA PHE A 25 -3.47 11.88 -10.20
C PHE A 25 -4.25 11.20 -11.32
N ASP A 26 -4.39 9.87 -11.30
CA ASP A 26 -5.15 9.15 -12.32
C ASP A 26 -6.66 9.44 -12.22
N ILE A 27 -7.20 9.54 -10.99
CA ILE A 27 -8.57 9.98 -10.74
C ILE A 27 -8.76 11.40 -11.32
N ILE A 28 -7.90 12.36 -10.99
CA ILE A 28 -7.97 13.73 -11.50
C ILE A 28 -7.87 13.74 -13.04
N ARG A 29 -6.99 12.92 -13.63
CA ARG A 29 -6.85 12.79 -15.07
C ARG A 29 -8.12 12.27 -15.72
N ILE A 30 -8.77 11.25 -15.16
CA ILE A 30 -10.04 10.71 -15.64
C ILE A 30 -11.13 11.77 -15.56
N PHE A 31 -11.21 12.51 -14.45
CA PHE A 31 -12.19 13.60 -14.28
C PHE A 31 -11.96 14.79 -15.22
N ASN A 32 -10.70 15.15 -15.50
CA ASN A 32 -10.37 16.28 -16.39
C ASN A 32 -10.46 15.91 -17.87
N ASN A 33 -10.26 14.65 -18.26
CA ASN A 33 -10.55 14.16 -19.60
C ASN A 33 -12.05 13.82 -19.73
N TYR A 34 -12.88 14.87 -19.72
CA TYR A 34 -14.33 14.82 -19.85
C TYR A 34 -14.84 14.03 -21.08
N SER A 35 -14.02 13.86 -22.13
CA SER A 35 -14.38 13.13 -23.34
C SER A 35 -14.54 11.62 -23.12
N MET A 36 -13.76 10.98 -22.25
CA MET A 36 -13.93 9.53 -21.95
C MET A 36 -15.17 9.26 -21.09
N ILE A 37 -15.56 10.19 -20.21
CA ILE A 37 -16.71 10.06 -19.31
C ILE A 37 -18.05 10.03 -20.10
N TYR A 38 -18.07 10.57 -21.33
CA TYR A 38 -19.21 10.47 -22.24
C TYR A 38 -19.32 9.10 -22.93
N TYR A 39 -18.21 8.37 -23.08
CA TYR A 39 -18.18 7.04 -23.72
C TYR A 39 -18.26 5.89 -22.71
N LEU A 40 -18.09 6.14 -21.40
CA LEU A 40 -18.40 5.15 -20.39
C LEU A 40 -19.92 5.03 -20.24
N PRO A 41 -20.52 3.85 -20.44
CA PRO A 41 -21.93 3.65 -20.17
C PRO A 41 -22.20 3.97 -18.70
N ARG A 42 -22.91 5.07 -18.42
CA ARG A 42 -23.30 5.50 -17.07
C ARG A 42 -24.45 4.64 -16.52
N THR A 43 -24.29 3.33 -16.56
CA THR A 43 -25.24 2.45 -15.91
C THR A 43 -25.02 2.53 -14.39
N PRO A 44 -26.09 2.53 -13.58
CA PRO A 44 -25.96 2.52 -12.12
C PRO A 44 -25.11 1.35 -11.62
N PHE A 45 -25.08 0.24 -12.36
CA PHE A 45 -24.21 -0.91 -12.10
C PHE A 45 -22.72 -0.55 -12.11
N LEU A 46 -22.23 0.14 -13.15
CA LEU A 46 -20.82 0.55 -13.24
C LEU A 46 -20.46 1.61 -12.19
N MET A 47 -21.42 2.45 -11.81
CA MET A 47 -21.23 3.43 -10.73
C MET A 47 -21.06 2.74 -9.37
N ILE A 48 -21.88 1.72 -9.08
CA ILE A 48 -21.76 0.89 -7.88
C ILE A 48 -20.45 0.11 -7.88
N ALA A 49 -20.07 -0.50 -9.02
CA ALA A 49 -18.81 -1.20 -9.17
C ALA A 49 -17.60 -0.29 -8.90
N GLY A 50 -17.61 0.94 -9.42
CA GLY A 50 -16.58 1.94 -9.15
C GLY A 50 -16.50 2.31 -7.66
N LEU A 51 -17.64 2.51 -7.00
CA LEU A 51 -17.71 2.78 -5.57
C LEU A 51 -17.09 1.63 -4.75
N VAL A 52 -17.43 0.39 -5.08
CA VAL A 52 -16.88 -0.81 -4.41
C VAL A 52 -15.37 -0.89 -4.58
N LEU A 53 -14.84 -0.61 -5.77
CA LEU A 53 -13.39 -0.58 -6.02
C LEU A 53 -12.69 0.50 -5.20
N VAL A 54 -13.27 1.70 -5.08
CA VAL A 54 -12.70 2.79 -4.28
C VAL A 54 -12.69 2.43 -2.78
N VAL A 55 -13.81 1.91 -2.26
CA VAL A 55 -13.89 1.50 -0.85
C VAL A 55 -12.92 0.35 -0.56
N GLY A 56 -12.85 -0.64 -1.46
CA GLY A 56 -11.89 -1.75 -1.36
C GLY A 56 -10.45 -1.27 -1.37
N TYR A 57 -10.10 -0.33 -2.25
CA TYR A 57 -8.78 0.28 -2.29
C TYR A 57 -8.43 0.98 -0.96
N ILE A 58 -9.33 1.79 -0.42
CA ILE A 58 -9.12 2.48 0.87
C ILE A 58 -8.91 1.47 2.00
N ALA A 59 -9.72 0.41 2.05
CA ALA A 59 -9.56 -0.64 3.06
C ALA A 59 -8.19 -1.33 2.97
N ILE A 60 -7.73 -1.64 1.75
CA ILE A 60 -6.38 -2.20 1.53
C ILE A 60 -5.29 -1.23 1.98
N GLN A 61 -5.41 0.07 1.65
CA GLN A 61 -4.42 1.08 2.08
C GLN A 61 -4.36 1.22 3.61
N VAL A 62 -5.48 1.11 4.31
CA VAL A 62 -5.51 1.09 5.79
C VAL A 62 -4.75 -0.13 6.32
N VAL A 63 -4.97 -1.32 5.76
CA VAL A 63 -4.25 -2.54 6.14
C VAL A 63 -2.75 -2.41 5.90
N ILE A 64 -2.35 -1.85 4.75
CA ILE A 64 -0.94 -1.58 4.43
C ILE A 64 -0.35 -0.60 5.44
N GLY A 65 -1.02 0.52 5.75
CA GLY A 65 -0.55 1.48 6.74
C GLY A 65 -0.37 0.87 8.14
N LEU A 66 -1.28 -0.03 8.55
CA LEU A 66 -1.15 -0.79 9.80
C LEU A 66 0.05 -1.75 9.76
N ALA A 67 0.25 -2.44 8.64
CA ALA A 67 1.40 -3.33 8.46
C ALA A 67 2.73 -2.58 8.51
N ILE A 68 2.82 -1.40 7.89
CA ILE A 68 4.01 -0.52 7.99
C ILE A 68 4.24 -0.13 9.44
N LYS A 69 3.20 0.33 10.14
CA LYS A 69 3.31 0.76 11.55
C LYS A 69 3.81 -0.37 12.45
N ARG A 70 3.32 -1.60 12.25
CA ARG A 70 3.66 -2.77 13.09
C ARG A 70 4.86 -3.59 12.58
N MET A 71 5.51 -3.16 11.51
CA MET A 71 6.69 -3.83 10.96
C MET A 71 7.87 -3.94 11.95
N HIS A 72 7.95 -3.02 12.92
CA HIS A 72 8.97 -3.01 13.97
C HIS A 72 8.74 -4.04 15.09
N ASP A 73 7.55 -4.65 15.18
CA ASP A 73 7.18 -5.57 16.26
C ASP A 73 7.93 -6.93 16.16
N GLY A 74 8.77 -7.12 15.14
CA GLY A 74 9.61 -8.33 14.97
C GLY A 74 8.82 -9.58 14.57
N SER A 75 7.48 -9.54 14.59
CA SER A 75 6.64 -10.61 14.05
C SER A 75 6.69 -10.55 12.52
N GLY A 76 7.26 -11.56 11.87
CA GLY A 76 7.33 -11.65 10.40
C GLY A 76 5.97 -11.60 9.69
N LEU A 77 4.86 -11.73 10.44
CA LEU A 77 3.48 -11.62 9.96
C LEU A 77 3.18 -10.26 9.27
N TRP A 78 3.65 -9.13 9.81
CA TRP A 78 3.38 -7.82 9.19
C TRP A 78 4.19 -7.60 7.91
N SER A 79 5.43 -8.11 7.87
CA SER A 79 6.23 -8.12 6.65
C SER A 79 5.61 -9.03 5.58
N PHE A 80 5.00 -10.15 5.98
CA PHE A 80 4.27 -11.03 5.07
C PHE A 80 3.01 -10.37 4.49
N ILE A 81 2.23 -9.66 5.31
CA ILE A 81 1.07 -8.87 4.84
C ILE A 81 1.53 -7.80 3.83
N LEU A 82 2.67 -7.15 4.09
CA LEU A 82 3.23 -6.18 3.14
C LEU A 82 3.73 -6.84 1.85
N LEU A 83 4.19 -8.08 1.92
CA LEU A 83 4.62 -8.88 0.77
C LEU A 83 3.42 -9.28 -0.10
N LEU A 84 2.28 -9.63 0.52
CA LEU A 84 1.02 -9.84 -0.17
C LEU A 84 0.51 -8.55 -0.84
N ALA A 85 0.70 -7.38 -0.20
CA ALA A 85 0.42 -6.09 -0.83
C ALA A 85 1.31 -5.83 -2.08
N GLY A 86 2.46 -6.50 -2.16
CA GLY A 86 3.33 -6.55 -3.33
C GLY A 86 2.66 -7.10 -4.60
N ILE A 87 1.63 -7.94 -4.46
CA ILE A 87 0.83 -8.44 -5.60
C ILE A 87 0.03 -7.31 -6.25
N VAL A 88 -0.44 -6.35 -5.44
CA VAL A 88 -1.22 -5.19 -5.90
C VAL A 88 -0.29 -4.10 -6.43
N SER A 89 0.83 -3.88 -5.77
CA SER A 89 1.88 -2.97 -6.25
C SER A 89 3.26 -3.53 -5.94
N PRO A 90 4.05 -3.90 -6.97
CA PRO A 90 5.38 -4.50 -6.78
C PRO A 90 6.32 -3.65 -5.93
N LEU A 91 6.07 -2.34 -5.83
CA LEU A 91 6.85 -1.41 -5.03
C LEU A 91 6.87 -1.81 -3.54
N TYR A 92 5.78 -2.39 -3.01
CA TYR A 92 5.73 -2.85 -1.61
C TYR A 92 6.60 -4.08 -1.33
N LEU A 93 7.07 -4.81 -2.35
CA LEU A 93 7.97 -5.94 -2.17
C LEU A 93 9.32 -5.51 -1.58
N ILE A 94 9.82 -4.33 -1.97
CA ILE A 94 11.12 -3.81 -1.54
C ILE A 94 11.20 -3.66 -0.01
N PRO A 95 10.32 -2.87 0.64
CA PRO A 95 10.33 -2.75 2.10
C PRO A 95 9.94 -4.05 2.81
N ALA A 96 9.09 -4.90 2.21
CA ALA A 96 8.70 -6.19 2.78
C ALA A 96 9.89 -7.16 2.88
N ILE A 97 10.64 -7.35 1.79
CA ILE A 97 11.82 -8.19 1.74
C ILE A 97 12.91 -7.64 2.66
N TRP A 98 13.12 -6.32 2.66
CA TRP A 98 14.09 -5.71 3.56
C TRP A 98 13.73 -5.97 5.03
N ALA A 99 12.47 -5.77 5.42
CA ALA A 99 12.01 -6.02 6.78
C ALA A 99 12.22 -7.48 7.21
N LEU A 100 11.97 -8.44 6.31
CA LEU A 100 12.26 -9.86 6.53
C LEU A 100 13.76 -10.10 6.75
N ILE A 101 14.62 -9.54 5.89
CA ILE A 101 16.08 -9.65 6.02
C ILE A 101 16.55 -9.10 7.37
N THR A 102 16.07 -7.91 7.77
CA THR A 102 16.45 -7.30 9.05
C THR A 102 15.97 -8.11 10.25
N ASN A 103 14.79 -8.74 10.17
CA ASN A 103 14.27 -9.60 11.23
C ASN A 103 15.10 -10.89 11.35
N PHE A 104 15.46 -11.52 10.23
CA PHE A 104 16.32 -12.70 10.23
C PHE A 104 17.73 -12.40 10.75
N LEU A 105 18.36 -11.30 10.31
CA LEU A 105 19.67 -10.87 10.81
C LEU A 105 19.63 -10.46 12.29
N GLY A 106 18.53 -9.85 12.74
CA GLY A 106 18.32 -9.48 14.14
C GLY A 106 18.13 -10.70 15.05
N GLN A 107 17.42 -11.73 14.59
CA GLN A 107 17.31 -13.00 15.32
C GLN A 107 18.67 -13.71 15.42
N LYS A 108 19.45 -13.75 14.33
CA LYS A 108 20.79 -14.38 14.33
C LYS A 108 21.79 -13.69 15.26
N LYS A 109 21.61 -12.41 15.59
CA LYS A 109 22.43 -11.67 16.57
C LYS A 109 22.03 -11.92 18.03
N ARG A 110 20.86 -12.49 18.29
CA ARG A 110 20.31 -12.76 19.63
C ARG A 110 20.38 -14.24 20.02
N ALA A 111 20.73 -15.11 19.08
CA ALA A 111 21.06 -16.52 19.29
C ALA A 111 22.58 -16.67 19.43
#